data_AF-A0A2D6FLU4-F1
#
_entry.id   AF-A0A2D6FLU4-F1
#
_cell.length_a   1.000
_cell.length_b   1.000
_cell.length_c   1.000
_cell.angle_alpha   90.00
_cell.angle_beta   90.00
_cell.angle_gamma   90.00
#
_symmetry.space_group_name_H-M   'P 1'
#
loop_
_entity.id
_entity.type
_entity.pdbx_description
1 polymer ?
#
loop_
_entity_poly.entity_id
_entity_poly.type
_entity_poly.pdbx_seq_one_letter_code
_entity_poly.pdbx_strand_id
1 'polypeptide(L)' 'MNIKEIKNGSLYYNFNRDRVERVRSKMNSSSVMTSEPHKDTLLGAKAADLRMATNDEVDEYKQESELVHCK' A
#
# COMPACT_ATOMS: atom_id res chain seq x y z
N MET A 1 12.20 -3.52 -2.95
CA MET A 1 11.94 -4.85 -2.34
C MET A 1 11.92 -5.95 -3.40
N ASN A 2 12.13 -7.22 -3.02
CA ASN A 2 11.82 -8.32 -3.90
C ASN A 2 10.33 -8.68 -3.78
N ILE A 3 9.67 -8.99 -4.89
CA ILE A 3 8.23 -9.33 -4.88
C ILE A 3 7.92 -10.60 -4.07
N LYS A 4 8.93 -11.44 -3.85
CA LYS A 4 8.84 -12.62 -2.98
C LYS A 4 8.61 -12.24 -1.51
N GLU A 5 9.09 -11.07 -1.10
CA GLU A 5 8.98 -10.54 0.27
C GLU A 5 7.68 -9.77 0.49
N ILE A 6 7.01 -9.36 -0.59
CA ILE A 6 5.75 -8.62 -0.52
C ILE A 6 4.62 -9.56 -0.07
N LYS A 7 3.96 -9.18 1.02
CA LYS A 7 2.82 -9.88 1.61
C LYS A 7 1.51 -9.20 1.23
N ASN A 8 0.58 -9.97 0.69
CA ASN A 8 -0.77 -9.47 0.41
C ASN A 8 -1.45 -9.05 1.72
N GLY A 9 -2.24 -7.98 1.65
CA GLY A 9 -2.94 -7.39 2.79
C GLY A 9 -2.07 -6.50 3.68
N SER A 10 -0.76 -6.48 3.50
CA SER A 10 0.16 -5.62 4.24
C SER A 10 0.27 -4.22 3.62
N LEU A 11 0.67 -3.25 4.45
CA LEU A 11 0.84 -1.85 4.08
C LEU A 11 2.29 -1.57 3.67
N TYR A 12 2.45 -0.89 2.55
CA TYR A 12 3.74 -0.52 2.02
C TYR A 12 3.73 0.95 1.63
N TYR A 13 4.83 1.64 1.91
CA TYR A 13 5.01 3.00 1.43
C TYR A 13 5.54 2.98 0.00
N ASN A 14 4.86 3.70 -0.87
CA ASN A 14 5.17 3.84 -2.29
C ASN A 14 5.90 5.16 -2.54
N PHE A 15 7.19 5.08 -2.85
CA PHE A 15 8.03 6.26 -3.07
C PHE A 15 7.67 7.06 -4.32
N ASN A 16 7.08 6.42 -5.32
CA ASN A 16 6.69 7.09 -6.56
C ASN A 16 5.49 8.02 -6.33
N ARG A 17 4.63 7.66 -5.37
CA ARG A 17 3.39 8.39 -5.06
C ARG A 17 3.41 9.09 -3.71
N ASP A 18 4.52 8.99 -2.99
CA ASP A 18 4.74 9.57 -1.66
C ASP A 18 3.61 9.23 -0.67
N ARG A 19 3.17 7.96 -0.63
CA ARG A 19 2.04 7.54 0.22
C ARG A 19 2.04 6.07 0.58
N VAL A 20 1.32 5.73 1.65
CA VAL A 20 1.07 4.34 2.06
C VAL A 20 -0.06 3.74 1.24
N GLU A 21 0.18 2.54 0.71
CA GLU A 21 -0.82 1.78 -0.03
C GLU A 21 -0.91 0.34 0.50
N ARG A 22 -2.11 -0.24 0.43
CA ARG A 22 -2.32 -1.63 0.81
C ARG A 22 -2.11 -2.54 -0.38
N VAL A 23 -1.22 -3.52 -0.26
CA VAL A 23 -1.05 -4.53 -1.31
C VAL A 23 -2.26 -5.46 -1.32
N ARG A 24 -2.89 -5.61 -2.48
CA ARG A 24 -4.04 -6.50 -2.68
C ARG A 24 -3.63 -7.82 -3.32
N SER A 25 -2.80 -7.77 -4.35
CA SER A 25 -2.35 -8.95 -5.08
C SER A 25 -1.05 -8.69 -5.83
N LYS A 26 -0.41 -9.75 -6.31
CA LYS A 26 0.73 -9.65 -7.24
C LYS A 26 0.18 -9.44 -8.65
N MET A 27 0.71 -8.44 -9.37
CA MET A 27 0.31 -8.15 -10.74
C MET A 27 1.17 -8.92 -11.74
N ASN A 28 2.49 -8.91 -11.54
CA ASN A 28 3.46 -9.66 -12.34
C ASN A 28 4.72 -9.94 -11.51
N SER A 29 5.83 -10.38 -12.11
CA SER A 29 7.09 -10.70 -11.42
C SER A 29 7.81 -9.49 -10.80
N SER A 30 7.43 -8.27 -11.15
CA SER A 30 8.08 -7.02 -10.73
C SER A 30 7.13 -5.98 -10.15
N SER A 31 5.82 -6.22 -10.21
CA SER A 31 4.78 -5.28 -9.81
C SER A 31 3.66 -5.96 -9.04
N VAL A 32 3.05 -5.19 -8.14
CA VAL A 32 1.91 -5.58 -7.32
C VAL A 32 0.75 -4.62 -7.53
N MET A 33 -0.46 -5.10 -7.30
CA MET A 33 -1.64 -4.25 -7.22
C MET A 33 -1.77 -3.73 -5.80
N THR A 34 -1.81 -2.41 -5.69
CA THR A 34 -2.03 -1.68 -4.45
C THR A 34 -3.36 -0.95 -4.52
N SER A 35 -3.95 -0.69 -3.36
CA SER A 35 -5.11 0.19 -3.23
C SER A 35 -4.77 1.35 -2.31
N GLU A 36 -5.35 2.50 -2.62
CA GLU A 36 -5.38 3.65 -1.71
C GLU A 36 -6.18 3.32 -0.43
N PRO A 37 -5.98 4.09 0.65
CA PRO A 37 -6.92 4.12 1.74
C PRO A 37 -8.32 4.40 1.19
N HIS A 38 -9.29 3.56 1.54
CA HIS A 38 -10.72 3.74 1.28
C HIS A 38 -11.17 3.84 -0.17
N LYS A 39 -10.33 3.43 -1.12
CA LYS A 39 -10.73 3.26 -2.52
C LYS A 39 -10.54 1.82 -2.96
N ASP A 40 -11.52 1.32 -3.71
CA ASP A 40 -11.41 0.07 -4.45
C ASP A 40 -10.61 0.19 -5.75
N THR A 41 -10.09 1.38 -6.04
CA THR A 41 -9.21 1.61 -7.18
C THR A 41 -7.90 0.84 -6.97
N LEU A 42 -7.72 -0.19 -7.80
CA LEU A 42 -6.47 -0.94 -7.87
C LEU A 42 -5.50 -0.23 -8.81
N LEU A 43 -4.32 0.05 -8.30
CA LEU A 43 -3.25 0.67 -9.03
C LEU A 43 -2.06 -0.29 -9.09
N GLY A 44 -1.38 -0.32 -10.23
CA GLY A 44 -0.10 -1.00 -10.33
C GLY A 44 0.99 -0.20 -9.61
N ALA A 45 1.80 -0.87 -8.79
CA ALA A 45 3.02 -0.34 -8.20
C ALA A 45 4.16 -1.32 -8.42
N LYS A 46 5.37 -0.81 -8.70
CA LYS A 46 6.56 -1.66 -8.84
C LYS A 46 7.05 -2.07 -7.46
N ALA A 47 7.44 -3.34 -7.30
CA ALA A 47 8.04 -3.85 -6.06
C ALA A 47 9.36 -3.14 -5.69
N ALA A 48 10.04 -2.58 -6.70
CA ALA A 48 11.24 -1.76 -6.50
C ALA A 48 10.93 -0.44 -5.79
N ASP A 49 9.76 0.15 -6.05
CA ASP A 49 9.33 1.46 -5.53
C ASP A 49 8.55 1.33 -4.21
N LEU A 50 8.52 0.12 -3.64
CA LEU A 50 7.83 -0.18 -2.39
C LEU A 50 8.83 -0.48 -1.28
N ARG A 51 8.55 0.07 -0.10
CA ARG A 51 9.14 -0.33 1.18
C ARG A 51 8.06 -0.67 2.20
N MET A 52 8.43 -1.39 3.24
CA MET A 52 7.53 -1.61 4.38
C MET A 52 7.21 -0.25 5.00
N ALA A 53 5.92 -0.03 5.25
CA ALA A 53 5.48 1.13 6.00
C ALA A 53 6.00 1.04 7.44
N THR A 54 6.43 2.17 7.98
CA THR A 54 6.79 2.32 9.39
C THR A 54 5.55 2.29 10.27
N ASN A 55 5.71 2.13 11.59
CA ASN A 55 4.56 2.12 12.50
C ASN A 55 3.80 3.45 12.45
N ASP A 56 4.50 4.58 12.41
CA ASP A 56 3.90 5.92 12.28
C ASP A 56 3.05 6.04 11.01
N GLU A 57 3.58 5.64 9.86
CA GLU A 57 2.86 5.64 8.57
C GLU A 57 1.66 4.69 8.55
N VAL A 58 1.77 3.55 9.24
CA VAL A 58 0.66 2.62 9.40
C VAL A 58 -0.44 3.21 10.27
N ASP A 59 -0.08 3.90 11.34
CA ASP A 59 -1.05 4.54 12.23
C ASP A 59 -1.68 5.78 11.60
N GLU A 60 -0.95 6.53 10.77
CA GLU A 60 -1.51 7.59 9.93
C GLU A 60 -2.52 7.01 8.93
N TYR A 61 -2.15 5.93 8.21
CA TYR A 61 -3.06 5.23 7.30
C TYR A 61 -4.34 4.74 8.00
N LYS A 62 -4.25 4.28 9.25
CA LYS A 62 -5.43 3.86 10.05
C LYS A 62 -6.27 5.05 10.50
N GLN A 63 -5.66 6.16 10.89
CA GLN A 63 -6.37 7.37 11.30
C GLN A 63 -7.13 7.99 10.11
N GLU A 64 -6.51 8.07 8.94
CA GLU A 64 -7.21 8.47 7.71
C GLU A 64 -8.40 7.53 7.42
N SER A 65 -8.23 6.25 7.73
CA SER A 65 -9.30 5.26 7.61
C SER A 65 -10.47 5.49 8.59
N GLU A 66 -10.21 5.89 9.83
CA GLU A 66 -11.26 6.13 10.83
C GLU A 66 -12.01 7.45 10.59
N LEU A 67 -11.34 8.49 10.10
CA LEU A 67 -11.96 9.80 9.83
C LEU A 67 -13.04 9.77 8.75
N VAL A 68 -12.97 8.81 7.81
CA VAL A 68 -13.97 8.68 6.73
C VAL A 68 -15.22 7.91 7.19
N HIS A 69 -15.17 7.16 8.30
CA HIS A 69 -16.34 6.44 8.82
C HIS A 69 -17.26 7.32 9.68
N CYS A 70 -16.93 8.60 9.85
CA CYS A 70 -17.76 9.57 10.55
C CYS A 70 -18.37 10.59 9.55
N LYS A 71 -19.26 10.14 8.68
CA LYS A 71 -20.11 11.03 7.89
C LYS A 71 -21.49 10.44 7.60
#